data_AF-A0A9D6YNV8-F1
#
_entry.id   AF-A0A9D6YNV8-F1
#
_cell.length_a   1.000
_cell.length_b   1.000
_cell.length_c   1.000
_cell.angle_alpha   90.00
_cell.angle_beta   90.00
_cell.angle_gamma   90.00
#
_symmetry.space_group_name_H-M   'P 1'
#
loop_
_entity.id
_entity.type
_entity.pdbx_description
1 polymer ?
#
loop_
_entity_poly.entity_id
_entity_poly.type
_entity_poly.pdbx_seq_one_letter_code
_entity_poly.pdbx_strand_id
1 'polypeptide(L)'
;APLETYRGLTRHLREMWVESIMIQKRDILAVQTLRNWIMASSFLASTGMLIGLGLLSFVFKPEHLSEIPFDITVILTRIKALFLIKIMVLIGHFFFAFFSFTLSIRYLNQVNFMINVPIECDPMLTPAFIAHTLDLGMIHYTLGMRAYYLAVVVVLWLFGPQWMFLGSLILIYILYKLDHCCSLDYSTARCDIKKGGA
;
A
#
# COMPACT_ATOMS: atom_id res chain seq x y z
N ALA A 1 2.96 23.92 0.79
CA ALA A 1 4.09 23.63 1.70
C ALA A 1 4.21 22.11 1.97
N PRO A 2 5.40 21.54 2.26
CA PRO A 2 5.57 20.09 2.48
C PRO A 2 4.76 19.52 3.66
N LEU A 3 4.26 20.37 4.56
CA LEU A 3 3.43 20.00 5.72
C LEU A 3 1.91 20.14 5.49
N GLU A 4 1.49 20.54 4.29
CA GLU A 4 0.06 20.67 3.97
C GLU A 4 -0.60 19.34 3.55
N THR A 5 0.20 18.30 3.27
CA THR A 5 -0.30 16.98 2.88
C THR A 5 0.11 15.93 3.91
N TYR A 6 -0.79 14.97 4.17
CA TYR A 6 -0.54 13.90 5.14
C TYR A 6 0.71 13.07 4.81
N ARG A 7 1.00 12.89 3.50
CA ARG A 7 2.22 12.18 3.04
C ARG A 7 3.50 12.90 3.42
N GLY A 8 3.56 14.22 3.22
CA GLY A 8 4.72 15.02 3.58
C GLY A 8 4.94 15.08 5.09
N LEU A 9 3.86 15.23 5.85
CA LEU A 9 3.87 15.15 7.31
C LEU A 9 4.41 13.80 7.82
N THR A 10 3.87 12.69 7.32
CA THR A 10 4.27 11.34 7.74
C THR A 10 5.73 11.06 7.39
N ARG A 11 6.23 11.56 6.24
CA ARG A 11 7.65 11.47 5.89
C ARG A 11 8.52 12.19 6.91
N HIS A 12 8.18 13.44 7.25
CA HIS A 12 8.93 14.20 8.26
C HIS A 12 8.92 13.52 9.64
N LEU A 13 7.78 12.98 10.07
CA LEU A 13 7.68 12.23 11.33
C LEU A 13 8.55 10.96 11.32
N ARG A 14 8.64 10.25 10.19
CA ARG A 14 9.50 9.07 10.05
C ARG A 14 10.99 9.43 10.13
N GLU A 15 11.39 10.54 9.52
CA GLU A 15 12.77 11.05 9.61
C GLU A 15 13.15 11.32 11.08
N MET A 16 12.31 12.07 11.82
CA MET A 16 12.53 12.32 13.25
C MET A 16 12.48 11.05 14.09
N TRP A 17 11.60 10.10 13.76
CA TRP A 17 11.51 8.82 14.47
C TRP A 17 12.80 8.00 14.33
N VAL A 18 13.35 7.89 13.12
CA VAL A 18 14.62 7.18 12.89
C VAL A 18 15.75 7.83 13.69
N GLU A 19 15.88 9.15 13.62
CA GLU A 19 16.91 9.87 14.38
C GLU A 19 16.77 9.63 15.90
N SER A 20 15.55 9.70 16.43
CA SER A 20 15.29 9.45 17.85
C SER A 20 15.61 8.01 18.27
N ILE A 21 15.33 7.00 17.44
CA ILE A 21 15.64 5.60 17.76
C ILE A 21 17.14 5.41 17.88
N MET A 22 17.91 5.96 16.93
CA MET A 22 19.37 5.79 16.88
C MET A 22 20.07 6.52 18.03
N ILE A 23 19.66 7.75 18.34
CA ILE A 23 20.24 8.52 19.47
C ILE A 23 19.96 7.84 20.80
N GLN A 24 18.74 7.33 20.98
CA GLN A 24 18.29 6.78 22.27
C GLN A 24 18.53 5.27 22.40
N LYS A 25 19.13 4.62 21.38
CA LYS A 25 19.41 3.17 21.32
C LYS A 25 18.17 2.31 21.63
N ARG A 26 17.04 2.67 21.03
CA ARG A 26 15.72 2.02 21.24
C ARG A 26 15.46 0.88 20.24
N ASP A 27 16.43 0.00 20.10
CA ASP A 27 16.48 -1.02 19.03
C ASP A 27 15.27 -1.97 19.08
N ILE A 28 14.88 -2.40 20.28
CA ILE A 28 13.72 -3.29 20.49
C ILE A 28 12.43 -2.64 20.00
N LEU A 29 12.21 -1.35 20.29
CA LEU A 29 11.01 -0.62 19.86
C LEU A 29 10.96 -0.51 18.34
N ALA A 30 12.10 -0.25 17.71
CA ALA A 30 12.19 -0.16 16.26
C ALA A 30 11.89 -1.50 15.59
N VAL A 31 12.54 -2.58 16.03
CA VAL A 31 12.32 -3.94 15.52
C VAL A 31 10.86 -4.36 15.70
N GLN A 32 10.27 -4.10 16.87
CA GLN A 32 8.87 -4.44 17.13
C GLN A 32 7.90 -3.65 16.24
N THR A 33 8.16 -2.36 16.04
CA THR A 33 7.36 -1.52 15.14
C THR A 33 7.44 -2.04 13.70
N LEU A 34 8.65 -2.26 13.18
CA LEU A 34 8.87 -2.75 11.82
C LEU A 34 8.27 -4.16 11.64
N ARG A 35 8.39 -5.04 12.63
CA ARG A 35 7.74 -6.36 12.62
C ARG A 35 6.22 -6.25 12.50
N ASN A 36 5.59 -5.31 13.23
CA ASN A 36 4.15 -5.09 13.12
C ASN A 36 3.73 -4.68 11.69
N TRP A 37 4.47 -3.76 11.09
CA TRP A 37 4.24 -3.36 9.69
C TRP A 37 4.46 -4.51 8.70
N ILE A 38 5.52 -5.31 8.88
CA ILE A 38 5.78 -6.49 8.04
C ILE A 38 4.65 -7.52 8.17
N MET A 39 4.17 -7.79 9.38
CA MET A 39 3.05 -8.71 9.59
C MET A 39 1.77 -8.22 8.91
N ALA A 40 1.44 -6.93 9.05
CA ALA A 40 0.30 -6.32 8.37
C ALA A 40 0.43 -6.41 6.84
N SER A 41 1.60 -6.08 6.30
CA SER A 41 1.89 -6.20 4.86
C SER A 41 1.79 -7.65 4.37
N SER A 42 2.29 -8.62 5.13
CA SER A 42 2.23 -10.04 4.77
C SER A 42 0.79 -10.55 4.75
N PHE A 43 -0.01 -10.22 5.75
CA PHE A 43 -1.43 -10.57 5.80
C PHE A 43 -2.19 -10.02 4.58
N LEU A 44 -1.94 -8.74 4.27
CA LEU A 44 -2.54 -8.07 3.12
C LEU A 44 -2.01 -8.63 1.79
N ALA A 45 -0.73 -8.97 1.67
CA ALA A 45 -0.19 -9.62 0.48
C ALA A 45 -0.85 -10.98 0.22
N SER A 46 -0.92 -11.84 1.24
CA SER A 46 -1.55 -13.17 1.14
C SER A 46 -3.01 -13.07 0.77
N THR A 47 -3.76 -12.13 1.37
CA THR A 47 -5.17 -11.89 1.03
C THR A 47 -5.33 -11.53 -0.46
N GLY A 48 -4.47 -10.65 -0.98
CA GLY A 48 -4.49 -10.22 -2.37
C GLY A 48 -4.16 -11.37 -3.31
N MET A 49 -3.15 -12.17 -2.97
CA MET A 49 -2.78 -13.37 -3.73
C MET A 49 -3.92 -14.39 -3.78
N LEU A 50 -4.56 -14.68 -2.64
CA LEU A 50 -5.68 -15.63 -2.56
C LEU A 50 -6.87 -15.18 -3.40
N ILE A 51 -7.26 -13.91 -3.32
CA ILE A 51 -8.37 -13.38 -4.12
C ILE A 51 -8.01 -13.37 -5.61
N GLY A 52 -6.80 -12.92 -5.96
CA GLY A 52 -6.31 -12.90 -7.34
C GLY A 52 -6.29 -14.30 -7.97
N LEU A 53 -5.77 -15.30 -7.25
CA LEU A 53 -5.78 -16.70 -7.70
C LEU A 53 -7.20 -17.27 -7.76
N GLY A 54 -8.06 -16.99 -6.78
CA GLY A 54 -9.45 -17.46 -6.79
C GLY A 54 -10.24 -16.95 -8.00
N LEU A 55 -10.06 -15.67 -8.36
CA LEU A 55 -10.63 -15.08 -9.57
C LEU A 55 -10.01 -15.67 -10.84
N LEU A 56 -8.71 -15.93 -10.86
CA LEU A 56 -8.03 -16.56 -11.99
C LEU A 56 -8.53 -17.99 -12.23
N SER A 57 -8.70 -18.78 -11.16
CA SER A 57 -9.29 -20.12 -11.23
C SER A 57 -10.74 -20.10 -11.72
N PHE A 58 -11.51 -19.06 -11.37
CA PHE A 58 -12.87 -18.87 -11.90
C PHE A 58 -12.86 -18.65 -13.42
N VAL A 59 -11.92 -17.84 -13.93
CA VAL A 59 -11.77 -17.56 -15.37
C VAL A 59 -11.42 -18.81 -16.18
N PHE A 60 -10.58 -19.69 -15.65
CA PHE A 60 -10.10 -20.89 -16.37
C PHE A 60 -11.08 -22.07 -16.37
N LYS A 61 -12.32 -21.92 -15.87
CA LYS A 61 -13.31 -23.02 -15.90
C LYS A 61 -13.79 -23.31 -17.33
N PRO A 62 -13.73 -24.58 -17.80
CA PRO A 62 -14.03 -24.96 -19.19
C PRO A 62 -15.49 -24.69 -19.61
N GLU A 63 -16.44 -24.70 -18.68
CA GLU A 63 -17.86 -24.39 -18.93
C GLU A 63 -18.09 -22.94 -19.42
N HIS A 64 -17.17 -22.02 -19.15
CA HIS A 64 -17.25 -20.64 -19.65
C HIS A 64 -16.64 -20.47 -21.06
N LEU A 65 -15.97 -21.51 -21.59
CA LEU A 65 -15.27 -21.48 -22.87
C LEU A 65 -16.03 -22.19 -24.01
N SER A 66 -17.00 -23.06 -23.69
CA SER A 66 -17.67 -23.89 -24.70
C SER A 66 -19.16 -24.02 -24.41
N GLU A 67 -20.00 -23.15 -24.98
CA GLU A 67 -21.37 -23.51 -25.37
C GLU A 67 -22.12 -22.41 -26.18
N ILE A 68 -22.50 -22.81 -27.40
CA ILE A 68 -23.75 -22.54 -28.15
C ILE A 68 -23.68 -21.61 -29.41
N PRO A 69 -24.12 -22.11 -30.59
CA PRO A 69 -24.35 -21.34 -31.81
C PRO A 69 -25.75 -20.66 -31.85
N PHE A 70 -25.85 -19.58 -32.65
CA PHE A 70 -27.03 -18.82 -33.14
C PHE A 70 -27.32 -17.42 -32.56
N ASP A 71 -27.56 -16.48 -33.49
CA ASP A 71 -27.49 -14.99 -33.53
C ASP A 71 -27.93 -14.09 -32.36
N ILE A 72 -28.31 -14.63 -31.20
CA ILE A 72 -28.30 -13.90 -29.92
C ILE A 72 -26.88 -13.94 -29.31
N THR A 73 -26.01 -14.78 -29.88
CA THR A 73 -24.61 -14.99 -29.47
C THR A 73 -23.81 -13.69 -29.47
N VAL A 74 -23.98 -12.75 -30.40
CA VAL A 74 -23.08 -11.59 -30.47
C VAL A 74 -23.24 -10.63 -29.28
N ILE A 75 -24.48 -10.38 -28.84
CA ILE A 75 -24.75 -9.55 -27.66
C ILE A 75 -24.37 -10.31 -26.39
N LEU A 76 -24.74 -11.60 -26.29
CA LEU A 76 -24.38 -12.43 -25.13
C LEU A 76 -22.86 -12.61 -25.01
N THR A 77 -22.15 -12.80 -26.12
CA THR A 77 -20.69 -12.91 -26.20
C THR A 77 -20.03 -11.58 -25.86
N ARG A 78 -20.58 -10.43 -26.29
CA ARG A 78 -20.08 -9.12 -25.83
C ARG A 78 -20.25 -8.94 -24.32
N ILE A 79 -21.40 -9.29 -23.75
CA ILE A 79 -21.64 -9.17 -22.31
C ILE A 79 -20.73 -10.12 -21.53
N LYS A 80 -20.55 -11.36 -21.99
CA LYS A 80 -19.59 -12.34 -21.42
C LYS A 80 -18.15 -11.85 -21.53
N ALA A 81 -17.74 -11.32 -22.68
CA ALA A 81 -16.39 -10.79 -22.90
C ALA A 81 -16.13 -9.56 -22.01
N LEU A 82 -17.09 -8.64 -21.90
CA LEU A 82 -17.00 -7.50 -20.98
C LEU A 82 -16.88 -7.97 -19.53
N PHE A 83 -17.68 -8.95 -19.11
CA PHE A 83 -17.56 -9.51 -17.77
C PHE A 83 -16.18 -10.14 -17.52
N LEU A 84 -15.64 -10.88 -18.48
CA LEU A 84 -14.31 -11.47 -18.37
C LEU A 84 -13.22 -10.39 -18.26
N ILE A 85 -13.33 -9.31 -19.03
CA ILE A 85 -12.43 -8.15 -18.93
C ILE A 85 -12.52 -7.53 -17.53
N LYS A 86 -13.71 -7.36 -16.96
CA LYS A 86 -13.88 -6.83 -15.59
C LYS A 86 -13.14 -7.70 -14.57
N ILE A 87 -13.28 -9.02 -14.67
CA ILE A 87 -12.58 -9.97 -13.79
C ILE A 87 -11.06 -9.90 -13.99
N MET A 88 -10.58 -9.81 -15.24
CA MET A 88 -9.14 -9.65 -15.52
C MET A 88 -8.57 -8.34 -14.94
N VAL A 89 -9.31 -7.24 -15.03
CA VAL A 89 -8.93 -5.97 -14.40
C VAL A 89 -8.86 -6.11 -12.88
N LEU A 90 -9.80 -6.83 -12.28
CA LEU A 90 -9.83 -7.09 -10.83
C LEU A 90 -8.65 -7.98 -10.40
N ILE A 91 -8.34 -9.02 -11.16
CA ILE A 91 -7.15 -9.86 -10.98
C ILE A 91 -5.88 -8.99 -11.02
N GLY A 92 -5.75 -8.13 -12.04
CA GLY A 92 -4.62 -7.20 -12.16
C GLY A 92 -4.44 -6.29 -10.94
N HIS A 93 -5.54 -5.78 -10.37
CA HIS A 93 -5.50 -4.97 -9.15
C HIS A 93 -4.97 -5.75 -7.95
N PHE A 94 -5.45 -6.98 -7.72
CA PHE A 94 -5.01 -7.79 -6.59
C PHE A 94 -3.55 -8.27 -6.74
N PHE A 95 -3.11 -8.60 -7.95
CA PHE A 95 -1.68 -8.89 -8.19
C PHE A 95 -0.80 -7.65 -7.98
N PHE A 96 -1.22 -6.48 -8.46
CA PHE A 96 -0.51 -5.23 -8.21
C PHE A 96 -0.40 -4.93 -6.70
N ALA A 97 -1.49 -5.14 -5.95
CA ALA A 97 -1.49 -5.01 -4.49
C ALA A 97 -0.50 -5.98 -3.85
N PHE A 98 -0.54 -7.27 -4.23
CA PHE A 98 0.39 -8.30 -3.76
C PHE A 98 1.86 -7.92 -3.96
N PHE A 99 2.23 -7.50 -5.18
CA PHE A 99 3.60 -7.07 -5.47
C PHE A 99 3.99 -5.83 -4.67
N SER A 100 3.08 -4.86 -4.53
CA SER A 100 3.33 -3.64 -3.74
C SER A 100 3.59 -3.97 -2.27
N PHE A 101 2.80 -4.84 -1.64
CA PHE A 101 3.06 -5.26 -0.26
C PHE A 101 4.34 -6.09 -0.13
N THR A 102 4.65 -6.95 -1.10
CA THR A 102 5.92 -7.70 -1.11
C THR A 102 7.14 -6.78 -1.19
N LEU A 103 7.08 -5.72 -2.02
CA LEU A 103 8.12 -4.71 -2.09
C LEU A 103 8.23 -3.91 -0.79
N SER A 104 7.09 -3.58 -0.16
CA SER A 104 7.08 -2.95 1.17
C SER A 104 7.81 -3.81 2.20
N ILE A 105 7.52 -5.11 2.26
CA ILE A 105 8.20 -6.07 3.16
C ILE A 105 9.71 -6.08 2.92
N ARG A 106 10.15 -6.07 1.64
CA ARG A 106 11.58 -6.05 1.30
C ARG A 106 12.28 -4.83 1.90
N TYR A 107 11.74 -3.63 1.69
CA TYR A 107 12.33 -2.40 2.22
C TYR A 107 12.28 -2.36 3.76
N LEU A 108 11.17 -2.78 4.38
CA LEU A 108 11.06 -2.82 5.84
C LEU A 108 12.05 -3.81 6.48
N ASN A 109 12.28 -4.97 5.84
CA ASN A 109 13.34 -5.90 6.26
C ASN A 109 14.73 -5.27 6.13
N GLN A 110 14.98 -4.51 5.08
CA GLN A 110 16.26 -3.81 4.92
C GLN A 110 16.47 -2.76 6.03
N VAL A 111 15.44 -1.98 6.36
CA VAL A 111 15.47 -1.01 7.47
C VAL A 111 15.72 -1.71 8.81
N ASN A 112 15.12 -2.89 9.04
CA ASN A 112 15.39 -3.68 10.25
C ASN A 112 16.87 -3.99 10.41
N PHE A 113 17.59 -4.36 9.35
CA PHE A 113 19.03 -4.56 9.47
C PHE A 113 19.77 -3.23 9.68
N MET A 114 19.45 -2.22 8.87
CA MET A 114 20.11 -0.91 8.91
C MET A 114 20.06 -0.24 10.29
N ILE A 115 18.91 -0.29 10.96
CA ILE A 115 18.73 0.42 12.24
C ILE A 115 19.47 -0.23 13.41
N ASN A 116 19.87 -1.50 13.27
CA ASN A 116 20.60 -2.27 14.28
C ASN A 116 22.12 -2.31 14.05
N VAL A 117 22.61 -1.73 12.95
CA VAL A 117 24.05 -1.64 12.68
C VAL A 117 24.58 -0.32 13.26
N PRO A 118 25.67 -0.34 14.06
CA PRO A 118 26.29 0.89 14.56
C PRO A 118 26.72 1.81 13.42
N ILE A 119 26.46 3.12 13.55
CA ILE A 119 26.77 4.13 12.50
C ILE A 119 28.28 4.19 12.23
N GLU A 120 29.11 3.89 13.23
CA GLU A 120 30.57 3.92 13.13
C GLU A 120 31.11 2.84 12.18
N CYS A 121 30.32 1.82 11.86
CA CYS A 121 30.73 0.72 10.99
C CYS A 121 30.64 1.05 9.48
N ASP A 122 29.82 2.03 9.08
CA ASP A 122 29.64 2.41 7.67
C ASP A 122 29.26 3.90 7.52
N PRO A 123 30.13 4.74 6.91
CA PRO A 123 29.85 6.16 6.67
C PRO A 123 28.61 6.42 5.81
N MET A 124 28.15 5.46 5.01
CA MET A 124 26.94 5.59 4.20
C MET A 124 25.65 5.43 5.04
N LEU A 125 25.76 4.83 6.23
CA LEU A 125 24.64 4.56 7.13
C LEU A 125 24.25 5.80 7.94
N THR A 126 23.62 6.76 7.27
CA THR A 126 23.10 7.97 7.91
C THR A 126 21.62 7.82 8.32
N PRO A 127 21.14 8.49 9.38
CA PRO A 127 19.72 8.49 9.75
C PRO A 127 18.80 8.90 8.59
N ALA A 128 19.25 9.85 7.76
CA ALA A 128 18.53 10.29 6.56
C ALA A 128 18.40 9.17 5.52
N PHE A 129 19.44 8.36 5.33
CA PHE A 129 19.42 7.22 4.40
C PHE A 129 18.47 6.11 4.87
N ILE A 130 18.48 5.80 6.17
CA ILE A 130 17.56 4.82 6.78
C ILE A 130 16.11 5.31 6.66
N ALA A 131 15.86 6.58 6.98
CA ALA A 131 14.54 7.19 6.86
C ALA A 131 14.04 7.20 5.40
N HIS A 132 14.93 7.46 4.43
CA HIS A 132 14.58 7.38 3.02
C HIS A 132 14.20 5.95 2.61
N THR A 133 14.96 4.94 3.04
CA THR A 133 14.67 3.52 2.78
C THR A 133 13.33 3.11 3.40
N LEU A 134 13.04 3.58 4.61
CA LEU A 134 11.74 3.40 5.26
C LEU A 134 10.62 4.07 4.45
N ASP A 135 10.83 5.28 3.95
CA ASP A 135 9.86 6.00 3.13
C ASP A 135 9.52 5.23 1.84
N LEU A 136 10.52 4.65 1.16
CA LEU A 136 10.30 3.79 -0.01
C LEU A 136 9.40 2.58 0.33
N GLY A 137 9.66 1.91 1.45
CA GLY A 137 8.82 0.81 1.93
C GLY A 137 7.39 1.24 2.22
N MET A 138 7.20 2.42 2.80
CA MET A 138 5.89 2.97 3.13
C MET A 138 5.14 3.54 1.91
N ILE A 139 5.84 3.99 0.87
CA ILE A 139 5.24 4.32 -0.42
C ILE A 139 4.63 3.07 -1.03
N HIS A 140 5.37 1.95 -1.06
CA HIS A 140 4.85 0.67 -1.54
C HIS A 140 3.66 0.15 -0.71
N TYR A 141 3.71 0.32 0.62
CA TYR A 141 2.57 0.03 1.48
C TYR A 141 1.33 0.84 1.07
N THR A 142 1.52 2.15 0.86
CA THR A 142 0.43 3.06 0.46
C THR A 142 -0.12 2.70 -0.93
N LEU A 143 0.74 2.32 -1.88
CA LEU A 143 0.33 1.85 -3.20
C LEU A 143 -0.52 0.58 -3.11
N GLY A 144 -0.12 -0.38 -2.27
CA GLY A 144 -0.90 -1.58 -2.01
C GLY A 144 -2.27 -1.29 -1.39
N MET A 145 -2.33 -0.39 -0.40
CA MET A 145 -3.59 0.04 0.22
C MET A 145 -4.51 0.75 -0.79
N ARG A 146 -3.95 1.65 -1.62
CA ARG A 146 -4.72 2.34 -2.68
C ARG A 146 -5.24 1.36 -3.73
N ALA A 147 -4.46 0.33 -4.07
CA ALA A 147 -4.92 -0.73 -4.97
C ALA A 147 -6.12 -1.49 -4.39
N TYR A 148 -6.12 -1.77 -3.08
CA TYR A 148 -7.29 -2.36 -2.41
C TYR A 148 -8.52 -1.46 -2.44
N TYR A 149 -8.35 -0.16 -2.19
CA TYR A 149 -9.47 0.77 -2.27
C TYR A 149 -10.06 0.86 -3.68
N LEU A 150 -9.19 0.89 -4.70
CA LEU A 150 -9.63 0.86 -6.11
C LEU A 150 -10.29 -0.47 -6.47
N ALA A 151 -9.82 -1.59 -5.93
CA ALA A 151 -10.44 -2.89 -6.15
C ALA A 151 -11.92 -2.91 -5.71
N VAL A 152 -12.30 -2.18 -4.66
CA VAL A 152 -13.71 -2.04 -4.25
C VAL A 152 -14.56 -1.39 -5.35
N VAL A 153 -14.04 -0.34 -6.00
CA VAL A 153 -14.74 0.33 -7.12
C VAL A 153 -14.86 -0.60 -8.33
N VAL A 154 -13.82 -1.38 -8.62
CA VAL A 154 -13.84 -2.39 -9.69
C VAL A 154 -14.83 -3.53 -9.38
N VAL A 155 -14.95 -3.94 -8.12
CA VAL A 155 -15.98 -4.91 -7.69
C VAL A 155 -17.38 -4.33 -7.91
N LEU A 156 -17.63 -3.07 -7.55
CA LEU A 156 -18.91 -2.41 -7.80
C LEU A 156 -19.25 -2.35 -9.30
N TRP A 157 -18.23 -2.23 -10.16
CA TRP A 157 -18.41 -2.27 -11.61
C TRP A 157 -18.95 -3.60 -12.14
N LEU A 158 -18.79 -4.71 -11.40
CA LEU A 158 -19.41 -6.00 -11.75
C LEU A 158 -20.94 -5.90 -11.77
N PHE A 159 -21.53 -5.11 -10.86
CA PHE A 159 -22.97 -4.90 -10.76
C PHE A 159 -23.51 -3.85 -11.75
N GLY A 160 -22.63 -3.07 -12.36
CA GLY A 160 -23.00 -2.09 -13.39
C GLY A 160 -22.19 -0.78 -13.31
N PRO A 161 -22.20 0.02 -14.38
CA PRO A 161 -21.49 1.30 -14.42
C PRO A 161 -22.04 2.33 -13.42
N GLN A 162 -23.31 2.25 -13.02
CA GLN A 162 -23.93 3.15 -12.03
C GLN A 162 -23.30 2.97 -10.64
N TRP A 163 -23.12 1.71 -10.21
CA TRP A 163 -22.48 1.38 -8.93
C TRP A 163 -21.00 1.76 -8.91
N MET A 164 -20.30 1.57 -10.03
CA MET A 164 -18.92 2.04 -10.20
C MET A 164 -18.82 3.55 -10.03
N PHE A 165 -19.72 4.32 -10.64
CA PHE A 165 -19.74 5.78 -10.56
C PHE A 165 -20.00 6.27 -9.13
N LEU A 166 -20.99 5.69 -8.44
CA LEU A 166 -21.25 6.06 -7.05
C LEU A 166 -20.07 5.69 -6.15
N GLY A 167 -19.50 4.49 -6.33
CA GLY A 167 -18.35 4.01 -5.59
C GLY A 167 -17.11 4.89 -5.79
N SER A 168 -16.86 5.37 -7.01
CA SER A 168 -15.72 6.23 -7.29
C SER A 168 -15.86 7.61 -6.64
N LEU A 169 -17.06 8.20 -6.65
CA LEU A 169 -17.32 9.47 -5.94
C LEU A 169 -17.08 9.34 -4.44
N ILE A 170 -17.58 8.27 -3.82
CA ILE A 170 -17.36 7.99 -2.39
C ILE A 170 -15.88 7.78 -2.11
N LEU A 171 -15.19 7.00 -2.95
CA LEU A 171 -13.76 6.76 -2.77
C LEU A 171 -12.94 8.05 -2.89
N ILE A 172 -13.23 8.90 -3.88
CA ILE A 172 -12.56 10.20 -4.04
C ILE A 172 -12.79 11.07 -2.80
N TYR A 173 -14.01 11.11 -2.27
CA TYR A 173 -14.30 11.85 -1.04
C TYR A 173 -13.49 11.34 0.16
N ILE A 174 -13.45 10.02 0.36
CA ILE A 174 -12.69 9.38 1.44
C ILE A 174 -11.18 9.66 1.28
N LEU A 175 -10.63 9.47 0.08
CA LEU A 175 -9.21 9.72 -0.20
C LEU A 175 -8.85 11.20 -0.04
N TYR A 176 -9.74 12.11 -0.45
CA TYR A 176 -9.54 13.53 -0.25
C TYR A 176 -9.41 13.87 1.24
N LYS A 177 -10.32 13.33 2.07
CA LYS A 177 -10.22 13.47 3.53
C LYS A 177 -8.96 12.83 4.07
N LEU A 178 -8.59 11.62 3.65
CA LEU A 178 -7.39 10.95 4.14
C LEU A 178 -6.09 11.71 3.80
N ASP A 179 -5.99 12.26 2.59
CA ASP A 179 -4.77 12.93 2.12
C ASP A 179 -4.62 14.37 2.64
N HIS A 180 -5.73 15.05 2.95
CA HIS A 180 -5.77 16.47 3.36
C HIS A 180 -6.18 16.70 4.82
N CYS A 181 -6.49 15.65 5.59
CA CYS A 181 -6.83 15.84 7.01
C CYS A 181 -5.56 16.18 7.80
N CYS A 182 -5.68 17.22 8.64
CA CYS A 182 -4.69 17.73 9.58
C CYS A 182 -3.48 18.43 8.94
N SER A 183 -3.64 19.72 8.58
CA SER A 183 -2.51 20.64 8.66
C SER A 183 -2.20 20.86 10.15
N LEU A 184 -1.15 20.22 10.67
CA LEU A 184 -0.66 20.51 12.01
C LEU A 184 0.06 21.85 11.99
N ASP A 185 -0.38 22.79 12.83
CA ASP A 185 0.35 24.03 13.06
C ASP A 185 1.57 23.74 13.94
N TYR A 186 2.73 23.65 13.30
CA TYR A 186 4.01 23.41 13.98
C TYR A 186 4.57 24.66 14.68
N SER A 187 3.94 25.84 14.55
CA SER A 187 4.44 27.09 15.12
C SER A 187 4.62 27.04 16.65
N THR A 188 3.93 26.13 17.33
CA THR A 188 3.96 25.95 18.79
C THR A 188 4.72 24.70 19.24
N ALA A 189 5.20 23.85 18.33
CA ALA A 189 5.85 22.59 18.68
C ALA A 189 7.31 22.81 19.09
N ARG A 190 7.64 22.63 20.39
CA ARG A 190 9.03 22.48 20.86
C ARG A 190 9.39 21.00 20.92
N CYS A 191 10.38 20.60 20.13
CA CYS A 191 10.93 19.24 20.16
C CYS A 191 12.33 19.26 20.77
N ASP A 192 12.43 18.98 22.07
CA ASP A 192 13.72 18.83 22.77
C ASP A 192 14.22 17.38 22.65
N ILE A 193 14.64 16.97 21.46
CA ILE A 193 15.42 15.73 21.31
C ILE A 193 16.79 16.01 21.90
N LYS A 194 16.97 15.70 23.19
CA LYS A 194 18.30 15.73 23.83
C LYS A 194 19.25 14.89 22.99
N LYS A 195 20.18 15.54 22.28
CA LYS A 195 21.37 14.88 21.74
C LYS A 195 22.07 14.26 22.94
N GLY A 196 22.12 12.92 23.00
CA GLY A 196 22.83 12.19 24.04
C GLY A 196 24.24 12.76 24.14
N GLY A 197 24.58 13.32 25.31
CA GLY A 197 25.89 13.86 25.58
C GLY A 197 26.89 12.75 25.89
N ALA A 198 28.13 13.01 25.46
CA ALA A 198 29.39 12.31 25.74
C ALA A 198 29.55 10.90 25.15
#